data_AF-A0A8S3PVN8-F1
#
_entry.id   AF-A0A8S3PVN8-F1
#
_cell.length_a   1.000
_cell.length_b   1.000
_cell.length_c   1.000
_cell.angle_alpha   90.00
_cell.angle_beta   90.00
_cell.angle_gamma   90.00
#
_symmetry.space_group_name_H-M   'P 1'
#
loop_
_entity.id
_entity.type
_entity.pdbx_description
1 polymer ?
#
loop_
_entity_poly.entity_id
_entity_poly.type
_entity_poly.pdbx_seq_one_letter_code
_entity_poly.pdbx_strand_id
1 'polypeptide(L)'
;MATRSLTEVFILMRNNALQSRHMFSEHVNDDRMALVSNAASDMEMGSINTKSSRLPPEWVDGVEEVQYEMTKIKTKMKELATLHDRHLNRPTLDDNVQEEHAIEIMTQDITQMFTRCQITVQRISHKGNHGTEQEKRLAKNIVSSVARSLQDMSLNFRKTQSDYLRSKFFCLLIGKQKIL
;
A
#
# COMPACT_ATOMS: atom_id res chain seq x y z
N MET A 1 -26.27 -4.04 -15.75
CA MET A 1 -25.57 -4.74 -16.84
C MET A 1 -25.15 -6.10 -16.31
N ALA A 2 -25.62 -7.20 -16.92
CA ALA A 2 -25.22 -8.55 -16.52
C ALA A 2 -23.89 -8.91 -17.21
N THR A 3 -22.93 -9.46 -16.48
CA THR A 3 -21.65 -9.94 -17.03
C THR A 3 -21.59 -11.47 -16.93
N ARG A 4 -21.10 -12.15 -17.96
CA ARG A 4 -20.82 -13.60 -17.96
C ARG A 4 -19.32 -13.82 -18.03
N SER A 5 -18.78 -14.62 -17.10
CA SER A 5 -17.38 -15.03 -17.15
C SER A 5 -17.18 -16.13 -18.19
N LEU A 6 -16.19 -15.95 -19.07
CA LEU A 6 -15.76 -16.95 -20.06
C LEU A 6 -14.42 -17.60 -19.71
N THR A 7 -13.87 -17.31 -18.53
CA THR A 7 -12.55 -17.77 -18.12
C THR A 7 -12.43 -19.29 -18.13
N GLU A 8 -13.41 -20.01 -17.59
CA GLU A 8 -13.43 -21.48 -17.56
C GLU A 8 -13.47 -22.09 -18.96
N VAL A 9 -14.31 -21.52 -19.84
CA VAL A 9 -14.46 -21.97 -21.22
C VAL A 9 -13.15 -21.74 -22.01
N PHE A 10 -12.51 -20.59 -21.79
CA PHE A 10 -11.21 -20.27 -22.35
C PHE A 10 -10.11 -21.24 -21.86
N ILE A 11 -10.02 -21.50 -20.55
CA ILE A 11 -9.03 -22.42 -19.97
C ILE A 11 -9.22 -23.83 -20.52
N LEU A 12 -10.46 -24.32 -20.60
CA LEU A 12 -10.78 -25.63 -21.17
C LEU A 12 -10.31 -25.73 -22.62
N MET A 13 -10.66 -24.77 -23.47
CA MET A 13 -10.23 -24.76 -24.87
C MET A 13 -8.71 -24.67 -25.01
N ARG A 14 -8.04 -23.82 -24.21
CA ARG A 14 -6.57 -23.72 -24.18
C ARG A 14 -5.93 -25.06 -23.85
N ASN A 15 -6.36 -25.70 -22.76
CA ASN A 15 -5.79 -26.96 -22.30
C ASN A 15 -6.05 -28.10 -23.30
N ASN A 16 -7.24 -28.14 -23.91
CA ASN A 16 -7.59 -29.15 -24.91
C ASN A 16 -6.79 -29.00 -26.21
N ALA A 17 -6.57 -27.75 -26.67
CA ALA A 17 -5.71 -27.47 -27.81
C ALA A 17 -4.25 -27.89 -27.56
N LEU A 18 -3.73 -27.66 -26.34
CA LEU A 18 -2.39 -28.08 -25.94
C LEU A 18 -2.26 -29.61 -25.90
N GLN A 19 -3.23 -30.30 -25.32
CA GLN A 19 -3.26 -31.77 -25.30
C GLN A 19 -3.30 -32.35 -26.73
N SER A 20 -4.12 -31.79 -27.61
CA SER A 20 -4.21 -32.22 -29.00
C SER A 20 -2.86 -32.07 -29.72
N ARG A 21 -2.18 -30.94 -29.56
CA ARG A 21 -0.83 -30.73 -30.13
C ARG A 21 0.21 -31.71 -29.59
N HIS A 22 0.15 -32.05 -28.30
CA HIS A 22 1.09 -32.98 -27.68
C HIS A 22 0.91 -34.41 -28.22
N MET A 23 -0.33 -34.87 -28.39
CA MET A 23 -0.65 -36.20 -28.94
C MET A 23 -0.19 -36.33 -30.41
N PHE A 24 -0.34 -35.28 -31.22
CA PHE A 24 0.16 -35.28 -32.61
C PHE A 24 1.68 -35.14 -32.70
N SER A 25 2.33 -34.47 -31.75
CA SER A 25 3.79 -34.38 -31.69
C SER A 25 4.45 -35.73 -31.32
N GLU A 26 3.80 -36.54 -30.49
CA GLU A 26 4.31 -37.85 -30.07
C GLU A 26 4.24 -38.89 -31.20
N HIS A 27 3.29 -38.75 -32.15
CA HIS A 27 3.16 -39.65 -33.30
C HIS A 27 4.03 -39.25 -34.52
N VAL A 28 4.57 -38.04 -34.55
CA VAL A 28 5.42 -37.54 -35.66
C VAL A 28 6.92 -37.63 -35.33
N ASN A 29 7.28 -37.74 -34.05
CA ASN A 29 8.65 -37.90 -33.61
C ASN A 29 9.04 -39.38 -33.52
N ASP A 30 9.24 -40.02 -34.68
CA ASP A 30 10.11 -41.19 -34.79
C ASP A 30 11.50 -40.83 -34.24
N ASP A 31 12.21 -41.82 -33.67
CA ASP A 31 13.37 -41.73 -32.76
C ASP A 31 14.60 -40.90 -33.25
N ARG A 32 14.51 -40.24 -34.41
CA ARG A 32 15.58 -39.50 -35.08
C ARG A 32 15.61 -37.99 -34.84
N MET A 33 14.58 -37.37 -34.25
CA MET A 33 14.48 -35.89 -34.13
C MET A 33 14.43 -35.35 -32.70
N ALA A 34 14.67 -36.18 -31.68
CA ALA A 34 14.57 -35.77 -30.27
C ALA A 34 15.75 -34.91 -29.74
N LEU A 35 16.77 -34.64 -30.55
CA LEU A 35 18.00 -33.95 -30.09
C LEU A 35 18.14 -32.48 -30.54
N VAL A 36 17.20 -31.96 -31.32
CA VAL A 36 17.10 -30.51 -31.54
C VAL A 36 16.01 -30.01 -30.61
N SER A 37 16.42 -29.60 -29.42
CA SER A 37 15.56 -28.87 -28.48
C SER A 37 14.70 -27.88 -29.26
N ASN A 38 13.40 -28.12 -29.30
CA ASN A 38 12.39 -27.25 -29.88
C ASN A 38 12.22 -25.97 -29.04
N ALA A 39 13.33 -25.38 -28.59
CA ALA A 39 13.43 -24.07 -27.97
C ALA A 39 13.07 -22.94 -28.96
N ALA A 40 12.92 -23.26 -30.25
CA ALA A 40 12.59 -22.32 -31.32
C ALA A 40 11.07 -22.19 -31.60
N SER A 41 10.21 -23.04 -31.03
CA SER A 41 8.76 -22.99 -31.27
C SER A 41 7.93 -22.71 -30.03
N ASP A 42 8.51 -22.09 -29.01
CA ASP A 42 7.73 -21.47 -27.91
C ASP A 42 7.47 -19.98 -28.21
N MET A 43 7.07 -19.69 -29.46
CA MET A 43 6.60 -18.38 -29.90
C MET A 43 5.26 -17.99 -29.23
N GLU A 44 4.63 -18.94 -28.51
CA GLU A 44 3.34 -18.79 -27.84
C GLU A 44 3.45 -18.63 -26.30
N MET A 45 4.67 -18.54 -25.76
CA MET A 45 4.93 -17.89 -24.46
C MET A 45 4.97 -16.38 -24.71
N GLY A 46 3.86 -15.85 -25.22
CA GLY A 46 3.80 -14.71 -26.14
C GLY A 46 4.73 -13.56 -25.79
N SER A 47 5.69 -13.26 -26.67
CA SER A 47 6.66 -12.15 -26.55
C SER A 47 6.98 -11.74 -25.11
N ILE A 48 7.22 -12.71 -24.22
CA ILE A 48 7.77 -12.39 -22.92
C ILE A 48 9.21 -11.98 -23.24
N ASN A 49 9.57 -10.73 -22.92
CA ASN A 49 10.96 -10.27 -22.90
C ASN A 49 11.76 -11.22 -21.98
N THR A 50 12.24 -12.35 -22.50
CA THR A 50 12.60 -13.53 -21.71
C THR A 50 13.92 -13.41 -20.95
N LYS A 51 14.57 -12.24 -20.90
CA LYS A 51 15.82 -12.07 -20.12
C LYS A 51 15.91 -10.83 -19.24
N SER A 52 15.03 -9.82 -19.38
CA SER A 52 15.04 -8.62 -18.51
C SER A 52 13.75 -8.40 -17.70
N SER A 53 12.74 -9.28 -17.83
CA SER A 53 11.37 -9.04 -17.34
C SER A 53 11.01 -9.70 -16.00
N ARG A 54 11.95 -10.35 -15.29
CA ARG A 54 11.57 -11.19 -14.13
C ARG A 54 11.51 -10.47 -12.78
N LEU A 55 12.07 -9.27 -12.68
CA LEU A 55 12.09 -8.54 -11.42
C LEU A 55 11.16 -7.32 -11.52
N PRO A 56 10.33 -7.07 -10.50
CA PRO A 56 9.55 -5.85 -10.44
C PRO A 56 10.49 -4.63 -10.45
N PRO A 57 10.04 -3.48 -10.97
CA PRO A 57 10.84 -2.26 -10.94
C PRO A 57 11.28 -1.92 -9.50
N GLU A 58 12.49 -1.40 -9.34
CA GLU A 58 13.09 -1.10 -8.02
C GLU A 58 12.26 -0.15 -7.15
N TRP A 59 11.43 0.71 -7.75
CA TRP A 59 10.56 1.62 -7.02
C TRP A 59 9.36 0.92 -6.35
N VAL A 60 9.04 -0.33 -6.74
CA VAL A 60 7.92 -1.11 -6.18
C VAL A 60 8.13 -1.40 -4.71
N ASP A 61 9.34 -1.78 -4.28
CA ASP A 61 9.66 -2.04 -2.86
C ASP A 61 9.39 -0.80 -1.99
N GLY A 62 9.68 0.40 -2.52
CA GLY A 62 9.38 1.65 -1.83
C GLY A 62 7.87 1.91 -1.68
N VAL A 63 7.06 1.44 -2.62
CA VAL A 63 5.60 1.52 -2.51
C VAL A 63 5.09 0.59 -1.42
N GLU A 64 5.62 -0.62 -1.32
CA GLU A 64 5.26 -1.55 -0.25
C GLU A 64 5.65 -0.99 1.13
N GLU A 65 6.87 -0.43 1.24
CA GLU A 65 7.36 0.23 2.45
C GLU A 65 6.42 1.36 2.89
N VAL A 66 5.99 2.23 1.97
CA VAL A 66 5.13 3.37 2.32
C VAL A 66 3.71 2.93 2.67
N GLN A 67 3.17 1.88 2.01
CA GLN A 67 1.86 1.32 2.36
C GLN A 67 1.89 0.68 3.75
N TYR A 68 2.98 0.00 4.09
CA TYR A 68 3.19 -0.56 5.42
C TYR A 68 3.25 0.54 6.49
N GLU A 69 4.07 1.58 6.28
CA GLU A 69 4.15 2.71 7.21
C GLU A 69 2.82 3.45 7.36
N MET A 70 2.05 3.63 6.28
CA MET A 70 0.69 4.19 6.35
C MET A 70 -0.25 3.33 7.22
N THR A 71 -0.13 2.01 7.17
CA THR A 71 -0.93 1.11 8.01
C THR A 71 -0.56 1.25 9.49
N LYS A 72 0.72 1.41 9.80
CA LYS A 72 1.19 1.69 11.17
C LYS A 72 0.71 3.05 11.67
N ILE A 73 0.77 4.09 10.83
CA ILE A 73 0.23 5.42 11.17
C ILE A 73 -1.25 5.31 11.53
N LYS A 74 -2.07 4.60 10.74
CA LYS A 74 -3.50 4.40 11.04
C LYS A 74 -3.71 3.73 12.40
N THR A 75 -2.87 2.77 12.75
CA THR A 75 -2.96 2.06 14.03
C THR A 75 -2.63 3.00 15.19
N LYS A 76 -1.51 3.73 15.11
CA LYS A 76 -1.12 4.72 16.12
C LYS A 76 -2.12 5.86 16.26
N MET A 77 -2.75 6.31 15.17
CA MET A 77 -3.83 7.30 15.23
C MET A 77 -5.04 6.80 16.02
N LYS A 78 -5.38 5.51 15.93
CA LYS A 78 -6.45 4.90 16.73
C LYS A 78 -6.06 4.81 18.21
N GLU A 79 -4.84 4.35 18.49
CA GLU A 79 -4.30 4.32 19.87
C GLU A 79 -4.33 5.73 20.49
N LEU A 80 -3.90 6.74 19.75
CA LEU A 80 -3.94 8.12 20.20
C LEU A 80 -5.36 8.61 20.49
N ALA A 81 -6.33 8.24 19.65
CA ALA A 81 -7.74 8.55 19.89
C ALA A 81 -8.26 7.91 21.18
N THR A 82 -7.82 6.68 21.51
CA THR A 82 -8.19 6.06 22.80
C THR A 82 -7.57 6.77 23.99
N LEU A 83 -6.33 7.27 23.87
CA LEU A 83 -5.69 8.08 24.91
C LEU A 83 -6.41 9.43 25.07
N HIS A 84 -6.80 10.08 23.96
CA HIS A 84 -7.58 11.31 24.00
C HIS A 84 -8.91 11.13 24.74
N ASP A 85 -9.67 10.07 24.42
CA ASP A 85 -10.95 9.79 25.05
C ASP A 85 -10.81 9.49 26.55
N ARG A 86 -9.83 8.66 26.91
CA ARG A 86 -9.52 8.35 28.31
C ARG A 86 -9.14 9.61 29.09
N HIS A 87 -8.32 10.48 28.50
CA HIS A 87 -7.90 11.72 29.13
C HIS A 87 -9.05 12.73 29.32
N LEU A 88 -9.96 12.83 28.34
CA LEU A 88 -11.11 13.75 28.39
C LEU A 88 -12.20 13.29 29.37
N ASN A 89 -12.44 11.98 29.50
CA ASN A 89 -13.52 11.41 30.31
C ASN A 89 -13.11 11.10 31.76
N ARG A 90 -11.96 11.61 32.22
CA ARG A 90 -11.47 11.29 33.57
C ARG A 90 -12.41 11.85 34.66
N PRO A 91 -12.71 11.09 35.74
CA PRO A 91 -13.61 11.55 36.81
C PRO A 91 -12.99 12.59 37.74
N THR A 92 -11.66 12.59 37.89
CA THR A 92 -10.92 13.46 38.81
C THR A 92 -10.00 14.40 38.06
N LEU A 93 -9.86 15.63 38.54
CA LEU A 93 -9.04 16.67 37.92
C LEU A 93 -7.55 16.58 38.32
N ASP A 94 -7.04 15.37 38.58
CA ASP A 94 -5.64 15.17 38.95
C ASP A 94 -4.73 15.42 37.75
N ASP A 95 -3.64 16.19 37.93
CA ASP A 95 -2.71 16.52 36.86
C ASP A 95 -1.84 15.31 36.53
N ASN A 96 -2.40 14.38 35.74
CA ASN A 96 -1.67 13.22 35.25
C ASN A 96 -0.69 13.61 34.13
N VAL A 97 0.41 14.25 34.52
CA VAL A 97 1.51 14.67 33.64
C VAL A 97 2.02 13.50 32.78
N GLN A 98 1.95 12.26 33.27
CA GLN A 98 2.40 11.09 32.53
C GLN A 98 1.54 10.80 31.29
N GLU A 99 0.22 10.97 31.41
CA GLU A 99 -0.69 10.72 30.30
C GLU A 99 -0.61 11.83 29.24
N GLU A 100 -0.48 13.08 29.67
CA GLU A 100 -0.23 14.20 28.75
C GLU A 100 1.09 14.00 27.99
N HIS A 101 2.13 13.57 28.69
CA HIS A 101 3.42 13.28 28.07
C HIS A 101 3.33 12.11 27.08
N ALA A 102 2.56 11.06 27.39
CA ALA A 102 2.35 9.94 26.47
C ALA A 102 1.62 10.39 25.17
N ILE A 103 0.62 11.27 25.30
CA ILE A 103 -0.09 11.87 24.16
C ILE A 103 0.87 12.70 23.30
N GLU A 104 1.73 13.51 23.92
CA GLU A 104 2.73 14.32 23.21
C GLU A 104 3.73 13.46 22.44
N ILE A 105 4.31 12.44 23.08
CA ILE A 105 5.24 11.50 22.44
C ILE A 105 4.60 10.84 21.23
N MET A 106 3.38 10.31 21.39
CA MET A 106 2.68 9.61 20.31
C MET A 106 2.32 10.55 19.16
N THR A 107 1.97 11.80 19.46
CA THR A 107 1.70 12.85 18.47
C THR A 107 2.95 13.20 17.67
N GLN A 108 4.09 13.35 18.34
CA GLN A 108 5.38 13.60 17.68
C GLN A 108 5.81 12.42 16.81
N ASP A 109 5.68 11.19 17.30
CA ASP A 109 6.02 9.97 16.55
C ASP A 109 5.20 9.86 15.26
N ILE A 110 3.87 10.03 15.34
CA ILE A 110 3.01 10.04 14.15
C ILE A 110 3.42 11.14 13.15
N THR A 111 3.78 12.32 13.65
CA THR A 111 4.23 13.44 12.79
C THR A 111 5.52 13.07 12.06
N GLN A 112 6.49 12.47 12.74
CA GLN A 112 7.73 11.98 12.14
C GLN A 112 7.46 10.88 11.10
N MET A 113 6.52 9.96 11.37
CA MET A 113 6.13 8.93 10.42
C MET A 113 5.54 9.51 9.13
N PHE A 114 4.70 10.56 9.22
CA PHE A 114 4.23 11.27 8.02
C PHE A 114 5.38 11.87 7.21
N THR A 115 6.36 12.49 7.86
CA THR A 115 7.54 13.04 7.18
C THR A 115 8.37 11.94 6.51
N ARG A 116 8.59 10.81 7.17
CA ARG A 116 9.28 9.64 6.60
C ARG A 116 8.54 9.09 5.38
N CYS A 117 7.21 9.01 5.44
CA CYS A 117 6.40 8.61 4.29
C CYS A 117 6.58 9.59 3.12
N GLN A 118 6.54 10.91 3.37
CA GLN A 118 6.74 11.92 2.32
C GLN A 118 8.11 11.78 1.64
N ILE A 119 9.18 11.60 2.42
CA ILE A 119 10.53 11.38 1.89
C ILE A 119 10.57 10.10 1.03
N THR A 120 9.92 9.04 1.49
CA THR A 120 9.83 7.76 0.77
C THR A 120 9.07 7.92 -0.54
N VAL A 121 7.93 8.62 -0.54
CA VAL A 121 7.16 8.94 -1.76
C VAL A 121 8.02 9.72 -2.76
N GLN A 122 8.80 10.70 -2.30
CA GLN A 122 9.73 11.42 -3.17
C GLN A 122 10.79 10.47 -3.75
N ARG A 123 11.38 9.60 -2.94
CA ARG A 123 12.36 8.60 -3.40
C ARG A 123 11.77 7.66 -4.46
N ILE A 124 10.54 7.19 -4.28
CA ILE A 124 9.80 6.40 -5.29
C ILE A 124 9.64 7.19 -6.59
N SER A 125 9.24 8.46 -6.49
CA SER A 125 9.08 9.33 -7.67
C SER A 125 10.37 9.52 -8.45
N HIS A 126 11.52 9.65 -7.76
CA HIS A 126 12.82 9.78 -8.42
C HIS A 126 13.21 8.47 -9.13
N LYS A 127 13.12 7.33 -8.42
CA LYS A 127 13.44 6.01 -8.99
C LYS A 127 12.50 5.63 -10.14
N GLY A 128 11.22 5.98 -10.02
CA GLY A 128 10.19 5.74 -11.03
C GLY A 128 10.30 6.60 -12.29
N ASN A 129 11.24 7.54 -12.35
CA ASN A 129 11.52 8.31 -13.56
C ASN A 129 12.48 7.59 -14.52
N HIS A 130 13.04 6.45 -14.10
CA HIS A 130 13.84 5.55 -14.93
C HIS A 130 12.96 4.44 -15.53
N GLY A 131 13.35 3.92 -16.69
CA GLY A 131 12.60 2.88 -17.40
C GLY A 131 11.82 3.37 -18.63
N THR A 132 10.90 2.54 -19.10
CA THR A 132 10.02 2.78 -20.23
C THR A 132 9.00 3.90 -19.92
N GLU A 133 8.45 4.52 -20.96
CA GLU A 133 7.42 5.56 -20.80
C GLU A 133 6.17 5.03 -20.04
N GLN A 134 5.84 3.76 -20.25
CA GLN A 134 4.76 3.06 -19.57
C GLN A 134 5.06 2.91 -18.07
N GLU A 135 6.27 2.49 -17.69
CA GLU A 135 6.68 2.39 -16.29
C GLU A 135 6.68 3.75 -15.59
N LYS A 136 7.16 4.80 -16.26
CA LYS A 136 7.13 6.17 -15.72
C LYS A 136 5.70 6.65 -15.44
N ARG A 137 4.77 6.38 -16.36
CA ARG A 137 3.35 6.72 -16.17
C ARG A 137 2.75 5.96 -14.99
N LEU A 138 3.06 4.68 -14.89
CA LEU A 138 2.58 3.83 -13.79
C LEU A 138 3.12 4.31 -12.44
N ALA A 139 4.43 4.61 -12.34
CA ALA A 139 5.03 5.17 -11.14
C ALA A 139 4.40 6.52 -10.74
N LYS A 140 4.18 7.44 -11.69
CA LYS A 140 3.51 8.73 -11.43
C LYS A 140 2.09 8.56 -10.89
N ASN A 141 1.31 7.64 -11.46
CA ASN A 141 -0.06 7.36 -11.00
C ASN A 141 -0.06 6.80 -9.57
N ILE A 142 0.85 5.87 -9.27
CA ILE A 142 0.98 5.30 -7.93
C ILE A 142 1.40 6.37 -6.92
N VAL A 143 2.46 7.13 -7.21
CA VAL A 143 2.92 8.26 -6.38
C VAL A 143 1.77 9.23 -6.09
N SER A 144 0.98 9.58 -7.11
CA SER A 144 -0.18 10.47 -6.95
C SER A 144 -1.25 9.87 -6.04
N SER A 145 -1.55 8.58 -6.20
CA SER A 145 -2.53 7.87 -5.38
C SER A 145 -2.09 7.79 -3.92
N VAL A 146 -0.82 7.43 -3.68
CA VAL A 146 -0.22 7.36 -2.34
C VAL A 146 -0.20 8.73 -1.68
N ALA A 147 0.24 9.77 -2.41
CA ALA A 147 0.32 11.12 -1.89
C ALA A 147 -1.06 11.65 -1.46
N ARG A 148 -2.10 11.40 -2.26
CA ARG A 148 -3.49 11.75 -1.89
C ARG A 148 -3.93 11.05 -0.61
N SER A 149 -3.74 9.73 -0.53
CA SER A 149 -4.12 9.00 0.67
C SER A 149 -3.33 9.44 1.92
N LEU A 150 -2.05 9.80 1.77
CA LEU A 150 -1.22 10.33 2.85
C LEU A 150 -1.70 11.71 3.30
N GLN A 151 -2.08 12.57 2.35
CA GLN A 151 -2.66 13.88 2.61
C GLN A 151 -3.98 13.77 3.37
N ASP A 152 -4.89 12.89 2.94
CA ASP A 152 -6.17 12.67 3.62
C ASP A 152 -5.97 12.19 5.07
N MET A 153 -5.04 11.26 5.27
CA MET A 153 -4.66 10.80 6.61
C MET A 153 -4.09 11.93 7.48
N SER A 154 -3.21 12.77 6.92
CA SER A 154 -2.63 13.92 7.62
C SER A 154 -3.68 14.99 7.97
N LEU A 155 -4.65 15.23 7.08
CA LEU A 155 -5.76 16.13 7.34
C LEU A 155 -6.64 15.60 8.47
N ASN A 156 -7.00 14.30 8.43
CA ASN A 156 -7.78 13.67 9.49
C ASN A 156 -7.05 13.72 10.84
N PHE A 157 -5.74 13.45 10.85
CA PHE A 157 -4.90 13.55 12.05
C PHE A 157 -4.93 14.96 12.65
N ARG A 158 -4.66 16.00 11.82
CA ARG A 158 -4.69 17.40 12.27
C ARG A 158 -6.05 17.81 12.78
N LYS A 159 -7.13 17.35 12.15
CA LYS A 159 -8.51 17.60 12.61
C LYS A 159 -8.75 16.99 13.98
N THR A 160 -8.47 15.69 14.14
CA THR A 160 -8.63 14.97 15.41
C THR A 160 -7.83 15.61 16.55
N GLN A 161 -6.59 16.03 16.26
CA GLN A 161 -5.76 16.79 17.20
C GLN A 161 -6.37 18.14 17.58
N SER A 162 -6.84 18.90 16.59
CA SER A 162 -7.48 20.20 16.83
C SER A 162 -8.73 20.06 17.69
N ASP A 163 -9.55 19.04 17.43
CA ASP A 163 -10.78 18.75 18.16
C ASP A 163 -10.49 18.33 19.61
N TYR A 164 -9.44 17.52 19.82
CA TYR A 164 -8.96 17.14 21.14
C TYR A 164 -8.50 18.35 21.95
N LEU A 165 -7.64 19.21 21.38
CA LEU A 165 -7.15 20.41 22.07
C LEU A 165 -8.30 21.34 22.46
N ARG A 166 -9.26 21.58 21.56
CA ARG A 166 -10.47 22.37 21.85
C ARG A 166 -11.27 21.78 23.02
N SER A 167 -11.48 20.46 23.00
CA SER A 167 -12.23 19.76 24.05
C SER A 167 -11.49 19.81 25.39
N LYS A 168 -10.15 19.64 25.38
CA LYS A 168 -9.30 19.80 26.56
C LYS A 168 -9.45 21.19 27.17
N PHE A 169 -9.37 22.25 26.35
CA PHE A 169 -9.57 23.63 26.82
C PHE A 169 -10.98 23.85 27.41
N PHE A 170 -12.02 23.28 26.78
CA PHE A 170 -13.39 23.38 27.25
C PHE A 170 -13.60 22.67 28.60
N CYS A 171 -13.09 21.44 28.76
CA CYS A 171 -13.12 20.72 30.04
C CYS A 171 -12.39 21.48 31.15
N LEU A 172 -11.26 22.13 30.83
CA LEU A 172 -10.49 22.92 31.78
C LEU A 172 -11.25 24.19 32.22
N LEU A 173 -11.99 24.83 31.31
CA LEU A 173 -12.85 25.98 31.61
C LEU A 173 -14.04 25.59 32.50
N ILE A 174 -14.73 24.48 32.20
CA ILE A 174 -15.84 23.99 33.04
C ILE A 174 -15.34 23.51 34.40
N GLY A 175 -14.23 22.78 34.43
CA GLY A 175 -13.60 22.34 35.67
C GLY A 175 -13.26 23.51 36.59
N LYS A 176 -12.73 24.62 36.04
CA LYS A 176 -12.50 25.85 36.79
C LYS A 176 -13.79 26.51 37.30
N GLN A 177 -14.88 26.49 36.53
CA GLN A 177 -16.19 27.02 36.95
C GLN A 177 -16.87 26.20 38.05
N LYS A 178 -16.53 24.92 38.23
CA LYS A 178 -17.09 24.06 39.29
C LYS A 178 -16.34 24.17 40.62
N ILE A 179 -15.15 24.77 40.62
CA ILE A 179 -14.24 24.89 41.78
C ILE A 179 -14.28 26.32 42.38
N LEU A 180 -14.84 27.28 41.66
CA LEU A 180 -15.20 28.64 42.14
C LEU A 180 -16.67 28.69 42.54
#